data_AF-A0A951ZHU3-F1
#
_entry.id   AF-A0A951ZHU3-F1
#
_cell.length_a   1.000
_cell.length_b   1.000
_cell.length_c   1.000
_cell.angle_alpha   90.00
_cell.angle_beta   90.00
_cell.angle_gamma   90.00
#
_symmetry.space_group_name_H-M   'P 1'
#
loop_
_entity.id
_entity.type
_entity.pdbx_description
1 polymer ?
#
loop_
_entity_poly.entity_id
_entity_poly.type
_entity_poly.pdbx_seq_one_letter_code
_entity_poly.pdbx_strand_id
1 'polypeptide(L)'
;MSTTHDDRDGLSRRDLLKSAALAGAALTASGGLFPAVAETVTAGSHPDLAPPAPPYAKTMKGVPFERHETVRLAIVGTGLRGRSVLHDFLGCPGVKITALCDNVPDKAKRAAKMVTDAGQAEPALYTDGDRAFEQLVQRDDIDFIHTATPWEWHVPVMLAALKAGKHVSSECPFGMTLKELWELVDASEQSRRHCLQLENCNYGYNEMLVNRMVHAGVFGEPLHGAAAYLHDLREILFEDRDEGLWRRRWHTTNNANLYPTHGLGPVAWYLDIHKGDRFEYMVSMSTPQRGLDVYREETVKDRSNPKWQEKYITGDLNSSLIKTAKGRTILLQHDVSNPRPYSRLNALQGTKGVFEDYPARIYIEGQEG
;
A
#
# COMPACT_ATOMS: atom_id res chain seq x y z
N MET A 1 -26.95 -12.17 -57.93
CA MET A 1 -26.36 -12.98 -56.83
C MET A 1 -25.43 -12.03 -56.08
N SER A 2 -25.91 -11.37 -55.01
CA SER A 2 -25.90 -11.81 -53.59
C SER A 2 -24.46 -11.80 -53.04
N THR A 3 -24.05 -11.11 -51.97
CA THR A 3 -24.73 -10.51 -50.80
C THR A 3 -23.71 -9.73 -49.93
N THR A 4 -24.16 -8.59 -49.35
CA THR A 4 -23.88 -8.02 -47.99
C THR A 4 -22.45 -7.79 -47.44
N HIS A 5 -22.15 -6.53 -47.12
CA HIS A 5 -21.30 -6.07 -45.99
C HIS A 5 -21.89 -4.74 -45.47
N ASP A 6 -22.72 -4.78 -44.43
CA ASP A 6 -22.44 -4.53 -43.00
C ASP A 6 -22.17 -3.04 -42.70
N ASP A 7 -23.26 -2.25 -42.68
CA ASP A 7 -23.34 -0.95 -42.03
C ASP A 7 -23.32 -1.15 -40.51
N ARG A 8 -22.18 -0.83 -39.88
CA ARG A 8 -22.12 -0.58 -38.44
C ARG A 8 -21.97 0.92 -38.21
N ASP A 9 -23.11 1.60 -38.17
CA ASP A 9 -23.26 2.93 -37.59
C ASP A 9 -22.88 2.87 -36.10
N GLY A 10 -21.63 3.24 -35.81
CA GLY A 10 -21.14 3.45 -34.45
C GLY A 10 -21.80 4.70 -33.86
N LEU A 11 -22.44 4.53 -32.71
CA LEU A 11 -23.00 5.62 -31.90
C LEU A 11 -21.97 6.76 -31.78
N SER A 12 -22.36 7.96 -32.20
CA SER A 12 -21.45 9.10 -32.20
C SER A 12 -21.31 9.66 -30.78
N ARG A 13 -20.19 10.35 -30.50
CA ARG A 13 -19.95 11.07 -29.22
C ARG A 13 -21.07 12.06 -28.84
N ARG A 14 -21.94 12.43 -29.78
CA ARG A 14 -23.10 13.31 -29.55
C ARG A 14 -24.31 12.56 -28.98
N ASP A 15 -24.43 11.26 -29.24
CA ASP A 15 -25.54 10.43 -28.75
C ASP A 15 -25.36 10.09 -27.26
N LEU A 16 -24.11 9.92 -26.83
CA LEU A 16 -23.74 9.73 -25.42
C LEU A 16 -24.07 10.95 -24.54
N LEU A 17 -23.91 12.17 -25.06
CA LEU A 17 -24.24 13.40 -24.32
C LEU A 17 -25.75 13.63 -24.19
N LYS A 18 -26.56 13.13 -25.14
CA LYS A 18 -28.02 13.18 -25.04
C LYS A 18 -28.57 12.19 -24.00
N SER A 19 -27.95 11.02 -23.86
CA SER A 19 -28.34 10.03 -22.84
C SER A 19 -28.09 10.51 -21.41
N ALA A 20 -27.00 11.27 -21.18
CA ALA A 20 -26.72 11.88 -19.88
C ALA A 20 -27.71 12.99 -19.50
N ALA A 21 -28.27 13.71 -20.48
CA ALA A 21 -29.27 14.76 -20.25
C ALA A 21 -30.68 14.20 -19.94
N LEU A 22 -31.00 12.99 -20.44
CA LEU A 22 -32.30 12.33 -20.20
C LEU A 22 -32.40 11.63 -18.84
N ALA A 23 -31.27 11.28 -18.20
CA ALA A 23 -31.25 10.73 -16.85
C ALA A 23 -31.57 11.78 -15.76
N GLY A 24 -31.52 13.07 -16.10
CA GLY A 24 -31.78 14.19 -15.17
C GLY A 24 -33.23 14.64 -15.06
N ALA A 25 -34.19 14.02 -15.77
CA ALA A 25 -35.57 14.53 -15.86
C ALA A 25 -36.68 13.49 -15.61
N ALA A 26 -36.41 12.41 -14.87
CA ALA A 26 -37.45 11.46 -14.44
C ALA A 26 -37.36 11.17 -12.93
N LEU A 27 -37.45 12.22 -12.11
CA LEU A 27 -37.73 12.11 -10.68
C LEU A 27 -39.12 12.66 -10.40
N THR A 28 -40.14 11.85 -10.71
CA THR A 28 -41.47 12.02 -10.13
C THR A 28 -42.09 10.68 -9.81
N ALA A 29 -42.42 10.55 -8.53
CA ALA A 29 -43.46 9.70 -7.93
C ALA A 29 -43.12 8.23 -7.57
N SER A 30 -43.24 8.02 -6.26
CA SER A 30 -43.65 6.82 -5.51
C SER A 30 -42.55 5.99 -4.86
N GLY A 31 -42.68 5.91 -3.54
CA GLY A 31 -41.73 5.31 -2.61
C GLY A 31 -41.69 3.79 -2.67
N GLY A 32 -40.51 3.27 -2.34
CA GLY A 32 -40.25 1.86 -2.12
C GLY A 32 -38.78 1.67 -1.74
N LEU A 33 -38.53 1.15 -0.53
CA LEU A 33 -37.22 0.72 -0.05
C LEU A 33 -36.73 -0.49 -0.86
N PHE A 34 -35.55 -0.39 -1.49
CA PHE A 34 -34.74 -1.53 -1.94
C PHE A 34 -33.23 -1.21 -1.87
N PRO A 35 -32.37 -2.24 -1.70
CA PRO A 35 -31.06 -2.14 -1.07
C PRO A 35 -29.98 -1.60 -2.02
N ALA A 36 -28.87 -1.16 -1.42
CA ALA A 36 -27.65 -0.75 -2.10
C ALA A 36 -27.25 -1.78 -3.17
N VAL A 37 -27.42 -1.42 -4.44
CA VAL A 37 -26.94 -2.19 -5.57
C VAL A 37 -25.42 -2.09 -5.54
N ALA A 38 -24.77 -3.19 -5.16
CA ALA A 38 -23.35 -3.38 -5.43
C ALA A 38 -23.14 -3.31 -6.95
N GLU A 39 -22.46 -2.26 -7.42
CA GLU A 39 -22.08 -2.15 -8.81
C GLU A 39 -21.19 -3.33 -9.18
N THR A 40 -21.75 -4.23 -9.97
CA THR A 40 -21.02 -5.34 -10.59
C THR A 40 -20.22 -4.74 -11.74
N VAL A 41 -18.96 -4.40 -11.44
CA VAL A 41 -17.99 -3.98 -12.45
C VAL A 41 -17.67 -5.19 -13.33
N THR A 42 -18.25 -5.24 -14.53
CA THR A 42 -17.90 -6.24 -15.55
C THR A 42 -16.69 -5.74 -16.34
N ALA A 43 -15.68 -6.61 -16.51
CA ALA A 43 -14.35 -6.31 -17.03
C ALA A 43 -14.28 -5.83 -18.51
N GLY A 44 -15.40 -5.43 -19.13
CA GLY A 44 -15.50 -5.11 -20.56
C GLY A 44 -15.59 -3.63 -20.91
N SER A 45 -15.57 -2.70 -19.93
CA SER A 45 -15.96 -1.29 -20.16
C SER A 45 -15.03 -0.24 -19.52
N HIS A 46 -13.72 -0.43 -19.54
CA HIS A 46 -12.79 0.57 -18.99
C HIS A 46 -11.84 1.17 -20.04
N PRO A 47 -12.15 2.35 -20.60
CA PRO A 47 -11.11 3.35 -20.78
C PRO A 47 -10.72 3.86 -19.38
N ASP A 48 -9.42 3.80 -19.03
CA ASP A 48 -8.78 4.27 -17.79
C ASP A 48 -9.71 4.72 -16.64
N LEU A 49 -9.80 3.92 -15.58
CA LEU A 49 -10.39 4.33 -14.29
C LEU A 49 -9.58 5.43 -13.58
N ALA A 50 -8.44 5.82 -14.14
CA ALA A 50 -7.68 6.97 -13.71
C ALA A 50 -8.44 8.26 -14.06
N PRO A 51 -8.72 9.16 -13.10
CA PRO A 51 -9.17 10.49 -13.45
C PRO A 51 -8.12 11.14 -14.36
N PRO A 52 -8.52 11.93 -15.37
CA PRO A 52 -7.58 12.63 -16.23
C PRO A 52 -6.69 13.54 -15.39
N ALA A 53 -5.37 13.47 -15.64
CA ALA A 53 -4.40 14.31 -14.93
C ALA A 53 -4.78 15.80 -15.06
N PRO A 54 -4.66 16.61 -14.00
CA PRO A 54 -4.88 18.05 -14.09
C PRO A 54 -3.96 18.65 -15.17
N PRO A 55 -4.42 19.59 -16.00
CA PRO A 55 -3.68 20.10 -17.16
C PRO A 55 -2.36 20.83 -16.82
N TYR A 56 -2.00 20.95 -15.53
CA TYR A 56 -0.84 21.68 -15.02
C TYR A 56 0.17 20.80 -14.26
N ALA A 57 -0.13 19.52 -14.03
CA ALA A 57 0.72 18.64 -13.23
C ALA A 57 1.82 18.01 -14.11
N LYS A 58 3.08 18.38 -13.87
CA LYS A 58 4.22 17.65 -14.45
C LYS A 58 4.44 16.40 -13.62
N THR A 59 4.75 15.28 -14.28
CA THR A 59 5.02 14.03 -13.55
C THR A 59 6.21 14.16 -12.60
N MET A 60 6.11 13.50 -11.43
CA MET A 60 7.24 13.33 -10.50
C MET A 60 8.15 12.15 -10.86
N LYS A 61 7.79 11.34 -11.86
CA LYS A 61 8.63 10.25 -12.34
C LYS A 61 9.96 10.78 -12.89
N GLY A 62 11.07 10.23 -12.38
CA GLY A 62 12.42 10.57 -12.82
C GLY A 62 12.94 11.93 -12.34
N VAL A 63 12.20 12.62 -11.47
CA VAL A 63 12.70 13.84 -10.82
C VAL A 63 13.78 13.44 -9.81
N PRO A 64 14.99 14.01 -9.87
CA PRO A 64 16.02 13.73 -8.88
C PRO A 64 15.72 14.44 -7.56
N PHE A 65 16.14 13.84 -6.45
CA PHE A 65 16.22 14.56 -5.18
C PHE A 65 17.27 15.66 -5.26
N GLU A 66 16.96 16.83 -4.69
CA GLU A 66 17.98 17.83 -4.39
C GLU A 66 18.92 17.27 -3.32
N ARG A 67 20.23 17.42 -3.54
CA ARG A 67 21.23 16.92 -2.61
C ARG A 67 21.42 17.93 -1.49
N HIS A 68 21.20 17.46 -0.26
CA HIS A 68 21.51 18.22 0.96
C HIS A 68 22.61 17.51 1.74
N GLU A 69 23.56 18.27 2.31
CA GLU A 69 24.56 17.72 3.23
C GLU A 69 23.91 17.27 4.54
N THR A 70 22.86 17.97 4.97
CA THR A 70 22.04 17.61 6.12
C THR A 70 20.57 17.58 5.72
N VAL A 71 19.90 16.46 5.97
CA VAL A 71 18.45 16.29 5.80
C VAL A 71 17.79 16.41 7.17
N ARG A 72 16.95 17.43 7.34
CA ARG A 72 16.21 17.68 8.58
C ARG A 72 14.88 16.92 8.52
N LEU A 73 14.76 15.91 9.36
CA LEU A 73 13.69 14.93 9.32
C LEU A 73 12.81 15.04 10.56
N ALA A 74 11.51 14.87 10.37
CA ALA A 74 10.57 14.64 11.46
C ALA A 74 9.76 13.36 11.25
N ILE A 75 9.35 12.76 12.36
CA ILE A 75 8.60 11.50 12.37
C ILE A 75 7.22 11.73 12.99
N VAL A 76 6.17 11.31 12.29
CA VAL A 76 4.79 11.26 12.78
C VAL A 76 4.42 9.80 13.03
N GLY A 77 4.06 9.47 14.26
CA GLY A 77 3.91 8.09 14.72
C GLY A 77 5.25 7.52 15.16
N THR A 78 5.50 7.52 16.47
CA THR A 78 6.70 6.97 17.10
C THR A 78 6.39 5.66 17.81
N GLY A 79 5.53 4.83 17.21
CA GLY A 79 5.22 3.48 17.68
C GLY A 79 6.39 2.50 17.56
N LEU A 80 6.11 1.20 17.57
CA LEU A 80 7.15 0.16 17.39
C LEU A 80 7.89 0.38 16.06
N ARG A 81 7.13 0.49 14.95
CA ARG A 81 7.71 0.71 13.62
C ARG A 81 8.40 2.07 13.50
N GLY A 82 7.76 3.15 13.94
CA GLY A 82 8.36 4.50 13.90
C GLY A 82 9.70 4.59 14.63
N ARG A 83 9.83 3.95 15.81
CA ARG A 83 11.12 3.88 16.52
C ARG A 83 12.14 2.96 15.85
N SER A 84 11.69 1.86 15.24
CA SER A 84 12.57 1.00 14.43
C SER A 84 13.20 1.78 13.27
N VAL A 85 12.38 2.54 12.53
CA VAL A 85 12.89 3.35 11.41
C VAL A 85 13.70 4.55 11.90
N LEU A 86 13.35 5.14 13.05
CA LEU A 86 14.17 6.16 13.71
C LEU A 86 15.59 5.65 14.00
N HIS A 87 15.74 4.43 14.50
CA HIS A 87 17.05 3.82 14.71
C HIS A 87 17.87 3.79 13.41
N ASP A 88 17.25 3.39 12.31
CA ASP A 88 17.90 3.34 11.00
C ASP A 88 18.30 4.74 10.50
N PHE A 89 17.41 5.74 10.67
CA PHE A 89 17.71 7.13 10.33
C PHE A 89 18.86 7.72 11.14
N LEU A 90 18.95 7.41 12.45
CA LEU A 90 20.05 7.85 13.30
C LEU A 90 21.40 7.22 12.87
N GLY A 91 21.36 6.05 12.21
CA GLY A 91 22.53 5.43 11.61
C GLY A 91 22.95 6.03 10.27
N CYS A 92 22.15 6.90 9.66
CA CYS A 92 22.46 7.53 8.38
C CYS A 92 23.24 8.85 8.58
N PRO A 93 24.49 8.97 8.06
CA PRO A 93 25.22 10.23 8.08
C PRO A 93 24.45 11.35 7.39
N GLY A 94 24.45 12.54 7.97
CA GLY A 94 23.74 13.71 7.44
C GLY A 94 22.24 13.76 7.75
N VAL A 95 21.68 12.82 8.52
CA VAL A 95 20.29 12.94 9.00
C VAL A 95 20.23 13.63 10.35
N LYS A 96 19.39 14.67 10.47
CA LYS A 96 19.09 15.35 11.73
C LYS A 96 17.61 15.22 12.07
N ILE A 97 17.29 14.66 13.24
CA ILE A 97 15.92 14.56 13.73
C ILE A 97 15.54 15.86 14.42
N THR A 98 14.59 16.61 13.87
CA THR A 98 14.22 17.95 14.38
C THR A 98 12.92 17.96 15.16
N ALA A 99 11.97 17.09 14.82
CA ALA A 99 10.70 16.97 15.53
C ALA A 99 10.15 15.54 15.53
N LEU A 100 9.40 15.21 16.57
CA LEU A 100 8.72 13.93 16.74
C LEU A 100 7.26 14.19 17.14
N CYS A 101 6.32 13.45 16.54
CA CYS A 101 4.89 13.56 16.82
C CYS A 101 4.28 12.21 17.18
N ASP A 102 3.60 12.15 18.33
CA ASP A 102 2.83 10.98 18.77
C ASP A 102 1.78 11.42 19.78
N ASN A 103 0.54 11.00 19.61
CA ASN A 103 -0.55 11.31 20.54
C ASN A 103 -0.42 10.58 21.89
N VAL A 104 0.50 9.61 22.00
CA VAL A 104 0.91 9.00 23.27
C VAL A 104 2.24 9.63 23.70
N PRO A 105 2.26 10.57 24.67
CA PRO A 105 3.47 11.32 25.04
C PRO A 105 4.67 10.44 25.38
N ASP A 106 4.45 9.29 26.01
CA ASP A 106 5.53 8.36 26.37
C ASP A 106 6.20 7.71 25.16
N LYS A 107 5.49 7.52 24.03
CA LYS A 107 6.08 7.04 22.78
C LYS A 107 7.04 8.09 22.20
N ALA A 108 6.60 9.36 22.17
CA ALA A 108 7.40 10.50 21.71
C ALA A 108 8.65 10.70 22.59
N LYS A 109 8.51 10.66 23.93
CA LYS A 109 9.65 10.79 24.86
C LYS A 109 10.68 9.69 24.70
N ARG A 110 10.25 8.43 24.49
CA ARG A 110 11.18 7.32 24.22
C ARG A 110 11.95 7.53 22.92
N ALA A 111 11.27 7.99 21.88
CA ALA A 111 11.92 8.34 20.62
C ALA A 111 12.88 9.53 20.77
N ALA A 112 12.53 10.56 21.52
CA ALA A 112 13.40 11.70 21.84
C ALA A 112 14.69 11.24 22.54
N LYS A 113 14.56 10.30 23.49
CA LYS A 113 15.72 9.71 24.18
C LYS A 113 16.66 9.00 23.19
N MET A 114 16.13 8.27 22.20
CA MET A 114 16.96 7.64 21.17
C MET A 114 17.78 8.67 20.37
N VAL A 115 17.17 9.82 20.07
CA VAL A 115 17.84 10.93 19.37
C VAL A 115 18.98 11.51 20.21
N THR A 116 18.75 11.76 21.49
CA THR A 116 19.78 12.28 22.40
C THR A 116 20.88 11.26 22.70
N ASP A 117 20.53 9.97 22.84
CA ASP A 117 21.49 8.89 23.05
C ASP A 117 22.42 8.71 21.83
N ALA A 118 21.92 9.02 20.62
CA ALA A 118 22.70 9.07 19.39
C ALA A 118 23.54 10.37 19.25
N GLY A 119 23.55 11.24 20.25
CA GLY A 119 24.36 12.46 20.29
C GLY A 119 23.77 13.64 19.51
N GLN A 120 22.52 13.57 19.06
CA GLN A 120 21.82 14.70 18.46
C GLN A 120 21.14 15.57 19.53
N ALA A 121 20.82 16.82 19.18
CA ALA A 121 20.03 17.69 20.05
C ALA A 121 18.62 17.13 20.28
N GLU A 122 18.02 17.45 21.43
CA GLU A 122 16.65 17.02 21.74
C GLU A 122 15.66 17.55 20.69
N PRO A 123 14.86 16.68 20.05
CA PRO A 123 13.90 17.10 19.04
C PRO A 123 12.65 17.71 19.70
N ALA A 124 11.98 18.61 18.99
CA ALA A 124 10.70 19.16 19.45
C ALA A 124 9.61 18.07 19.47
N LEU A 125 8.81 18.04 20.53
CA LEU A 125 7.74 17.05 20.70
C LEU A 125 6.37 17.65 20.44
N TYR A 126 5.57 16.94 19.64
CA TYR A 126 4.18 17.27 19.31
C TYR A 126 3.29 16.13 19.81
N THR A 127 2.59 16.35 20.92
CA THR A 127 1.84 15.28 21.61
C THR A 127 0.35 15.59 21.82
N ASP A 128 -0.10 16.76 21.36
CA ASP A 128 -1.43 17.29 21.65
C ASP A 128 -2.49 16.74 20.68
N GLY A 129 -2.78 15.45 20.83
CA GLY A 129 -3.82 14.73 20.10
C GLY A 129 -3.44 14.32 18.68
N ASP A 130 -4.40 13.68 18.00
CA ASP A 130 -4.18 13.00 16.71
C ASP A 130 -3.77 13.94 15.56
N ARG A 131 -4.09 15.23 15.68
CA ARG A 131 -3.79 16.26 14.66
C ARG A 131 -2.57 17.13 15.00
N ALA A 132 -1.81 16.81 16.05
CA ALA A 132 -0.62 17.58 16.41
C ALA A 132 0.42 17.69 15.27
N PHE A 133 0.41 16.74 14.33
CA PHE A 133 1.25 16.77 13.14
C PHE A 133 1.00 17.99 12.24
N GLU A 134 -0.19 18.58 12.27
CA GLU A 134 -0.53 19.76 11.46
C GLU A 134 0.35 20.95 11.81
N GLN A 135 0.66 21.14 13.10
CA GLN A 135 1.58 22.19 13.54
C GLN A 135 3.03 21.83 13.22
N LEU A 136 3.39 20.54 13.34
CA LEU A 136 4.73 20.04 13.03
C LEU A 136 5.10 20.30 11.56
N VAL A 137 4.20 20.03 10.61
CA VAL A 137 4.52 20.18 9.17
C VAL A 137 4.72 21.64 8.75
N GLN A 138 4.25 22.61 9.53
CA GLN A 138 4.45 24.05 9.25
C GLN A 138 5.85 24.55 9.61
N ARG A 139 6.71 23.73 10.25
CA ARG A 139 8.05 24.19 10.64
C ARG A 139 8.94 24.40 9.42
N ASP A 140 9.65 25.52 9.39
CA ASP A 140 10.63 25.84 8.35
C ASP A 140 11.96 25.07 8.50
N ASP A 141 12.15 24.43 9.66
CA ASP A 141 13.34 23.64 9.97
C ASP A 141 13.20 22.13 9.65
N ILE A 142 12.22 21.77 8.83
CA ILE A 142 11.99 20.40 8.34
C ILE A 142 12.01 20.36 6.82
N ASP A 143 12.71 19.38 6.27
CA ASP A 143 12.78 19.07 4.84
C ASP A 143 11.94 17.84 4.49
N PHE A 144 11.90 16.87 5.39
CA PHE A 144 11.36 15.53 5.15
C PHE A 144 10.50 15.04 6.32
N ILE A 145 9.31 14.52 6.02
CA ILE A 145 8.41 13.88 6.99
C ILE A 145 8.39 12.37 6.75
N HIS A 146 8.49 11.58 7.80
CA HIS A 146 8.22 10.15 7.75
C HIS A 146 6.99 9.83 8.61
N THR A 147 6.04 9.07 8.07
CA THR A 147 4.86 8.60 8.82
C THR A 147 4.87 7.09 9.03
N ALA A 148 4.67 6.68 10.28
CA ALA A 148 4.53 5.29 10.73
C ALA A 148 3.32 5.17 11.69
N THR A 149 2.23 5.84 11.34
CA THR A 149 0.96 5.87 12.08
C THR A 149 0.07 4.66 11.75
N PRO A 150 -1.08 4.48 12.43
CA PRO A 150 -2.14 3.60 11.91
C PRO A 150 -2.54 3.97 10.47
N TRP A 151 -3.06 3.00 9.71
CA TRP A 151 -3.27 3.11 8.26
C TRP A 151 -4.16 4.30 7.85
N GLU A 152 -5.20 4.60 8.63
CA GLU A 152 -6.10 5.72 8.39
C GLU A 152 -5.43 7.10 8.48
N TRP A 153 -4.23 7.17 9.08
CA TRP A 153 -3.48 8.41 9.28
C TRP A 153 -2.34 8.62 8.27
N HIS A 154 -1.97 7.59 7.49
CA HIS A 154 -0.93 7.72 6.47
C HIS A 154 -1.21 8.86 5.47
N VAL A 155 -2.36 8.80 4.80
CA VAL A 155 -2.74 9.77 3.76
C VAL A 155 -2.94 11.18 4.34
N PRO A 156 -3.66 11.39 5.47
CA PRO A 156 -3.77 12.72 6.09
C PRO A 156 -2.41 13.38 6.38
N VAL A 157 -1.45 12.62 6.92
CA VAL A 157 -0.11 13.14 7.22
C VAL A 157 0.65 13.47 5.95
N MET A 158 0.63 12.57 4.96
CA MET A 158 1.30 12.78 3.67
C MET A 158 0.76 14.00 2.92
N LEU A 159 -0.56 14.16 2.83
CA LEU A 159 -1.16 15.31 2.18
C LEU A 159 -0.81 16.62 2.92
N ALA A 160 -0.79 16.62 4.25
CA ALA A 160 -0.39 17.79 5.02
C ALA A 160 1.09 18.16 4.77
N ALA A 161 1.99 17.18 4.72
CA ALA A 161 3.40 17.37 4.42
C ALA A 161 3.62 17.93 3.00
N LEU A 162 3.00 17.32 1.99
CA LEU A 162 3.11 17.76 0.59
C LEU A 162 2.56 19.18 0.40
N LYS A 163 1.42 19.52 1.01
CA LYS A 163 0.84 20.87 0.98
C LYS A 163 1.74 21.91 1.68
N ALA A 164 2.44 21.50 2.74
CA ALA A 164 3.45 22.33 3.41
C ALA A 164 4.80 22.38 2.65
N GLY A 165 4.87 21.81 1.45
CA GLY A 165 6.06 21.84 0.60
C GLY A 165 7.20 20.96 1.12
N LYS A 166 6.90 19.88 1.84
CA LYS A 166 7.87 18.92 2.40
C LYS A 166 7.92 17.63 1.59
N HIS A 167 9.09 16.99 1.55
CA HIS A 167 9.16 15.60 1.12
C HIS A 167 8.52 14.69 2.15
N VAL A 168 7.93 13.57 1.71
CA VAL A 168 7.29 12.63 2.63
C VAL A 168 7.54 11.17 2.26
N SER A 169 7.69 10.33 3.27
CA SER A 169 7.53 8.89 3.15
C SER A 169 6.50 8.32 4.12
N SER A 170 5.92 7.18 3.76
CA SER A 170 5.00 6.43 4.60
C SER A 170 5.39 4.96 4.67
N GLU A 171 5.14 4.36 5.83
CA GLU A 171 5.04 2.91 5.97
C GLU A 171 3.87 2.33 5.14
N CYS A 172 3.87 1.00 5.01
CA CYS A 172 2.87 0.26 4.24
C CYS A 172 1.59 -0.01 5.06
N PRO A 173 0.40 -0.10 4.42
CA PRO A 173 0.12 0.24 3.02
C PRO A 173 0.03 1.76 2.84
N PHE A 174 0.20 2.24 1.61
CA PHE A 174 0.31 3.68 1.34
C PHE A 174 -1.01 4.47 1.50
N GLY A 175 -2.14 3.79 1.31
CA GLY A 175 -3.49 4.35 1.43
C GLY A 175 -4.53 3.23 1.35
N MET A 176 -5.78 3.53 1.73
CA MET A 176 -6.84 2.52 1.88
C MET A 176 -7.90 2.61 0.79
N THR A 177 -7.96 3.72 0.05
CA THR A 177 -8.90 3.93 -1.06
C THR A 177 -8.21 4.44 -2.32
N LEU A 178 -8.79 4.15 -3.49
CA LEU A 178 -8.28 4.68 -4.76
C LEU A 178 -8.26 6.21 -4.79
N LYS A 179 -9.27 6.85 -4.18
CA LYS A 179 -9.35 8.31 -4.09
C LYS A 179 -8.14 8.88 -3.35
N GLU A 180 -7.81 8.35 -2.19
CA GLU A 180 -6.64 8.76 -1.41
C GLU A 180 -5.34 8.59 -2.20
N LEU A 181 -5.18 7.47 -2.90
CA LEU A 181 -4.00 7.22 -3.72
C LEU A 181 -3.85 8.24 -4.85
N TRP A 182 -4.95 8.63 -5.51
CA TRP A 182 -4.95 9.70 -6.52
C TRP A 182 -4.64 11.07 -5.93
N GLU A 183 -5.21 11.40 -4.76
CA GLU A 183 -4.91 12.65 -4.06
C GLU A 183 -3.41 12.78 -3.74
N LEU A 184 -2.73 11.68 -3.40
CA LEU A 184 -1.29 11.67 -3.16
C LEU A 184 -0.47 11.90 -4.44
N VAL A 185 -0.87 11.31 -5.56
CA VAL A 185 -0.24 11.54 -6.87
C VAL A 185 -0.37 13.02 -7.23
N ASP A 186 -1.58 13.56 -7.18
CA ASP A 186 -1.85 14.96 -7.52
C ASP A 186 -1.09 15.92 -6.59
N ALA A 187 -1.10 15.68 -5.28
CA ALA A 187 -0.40 16.51 -4.31
C ALA A 187 1.12 16.48 -4.51
N SER A 188 1.70 15.32 -4.83
CA SER A 188 3.12 15.15 -5.14
C SER A 188 3.52 15.92 -6.40
N GLU A 189 2.73 15.79 -7.47
CA GLU A 189 2.98 16.48 -8.75
C GLU A 189 2.76 17.99 -8.66
N GLN A 190 1.78 18.45 -7.88
CA GLN A 190 1.51 19.87 -7.66
C GLN A 190 2.59 20.54 -6.80
N SER A 191 2.97 19.91 -5.68
CA SER A 191 3.98 20.45 -4.75
C SER A 191 5.41 20.29 -5.25
N ARG A 192 5.62 19.41 -6.25
CA ARG A 192 6.94 18.99 -6.71
C ARG A 192 7.79 18.38 -5.59
N ARG A 193 7.15 17.65 -4.69
CA ARG A 193 7.81 16.96 -3.56
C ARG A 193 7.63 15.45 -3.67
N HIS A 194 8.72 14.73 -3.40
CA HIS A 194 8.71 13.28 -3.34
C HIS A 194 7.74 12.73 -2.28
N CYS A 195 6.99 11.72 -2.69
CA CYS A 195 6.05 10.95 -1.89
C CYS A 195 6.43 9.47 -2.02
N LEU A 196 6.98 8.88 -0.96
CA LEU A 196 7.68 7.59 -1.02
C LEU A 196 7.02 6.53 -0.13
N GLN A 197 6.68 5.39 -0.70
CA GLN A 197 6.31 4.21 0.09
C GLN A 197 7.59 3.48 0.53
N LEU A 198 7.75 3.25 1.83
CA LEU A 198 8.89 2.51 2.39
C LEU A 198 8.64 1.00 2.38
N GLU A 199 8.60 0.42 1.18
CA GLU A 199 8.56 -1.04 1.05
C GLU A 199 9.95 -1.64 1.27
N ASN A 200 10.20 -2.09 2.50
CA ASN A 200 11.49 -2.61 2.93
C ASN A 200 11.82 -3.99 2.32
N CYS A 201 10.82 -4.81 1.96
CA CYS A 201 11.07 -6.15 1.42
C CYS A 201 11.81 -6.12 0.07
N ASN A 202 11.73 -5.02 -0.67
CA ASN A 202 12.53 -4.79 -1.88
C ASN A 202 14.05 -4.84 -1.64
N TYR A 203 14.49 -4.60 -0.41
CA TYR A 203 15.91 -4.49 -0.05
C TYR A 203 16.44 -5.70 0.73
N GLY A 204 15.70 -6.82 0.75
CA GLY A 204 16.21 -8.08 1.27
C GLY A 204 17.31 -8.67 0.37
N TYR A 205 18.16 -9.52 0.94
CA TYR A 205 19.30 -10.10 0.21
C TYR A 205 18.84 -10.89 -1.03
N ASN A 206 17.88 -11.80 -0.86
CA ASN A 206 17.34 -12.60 -1.95
C ASN A 206 16.66 -11.70 -2.99
N GLU A 207 15.85 -10.74 -2.54
CA GLU A 207 15.13 -9.84 -3.43
C GLU A 207 16.06 -8.99 -4.29
N MET A 208 17.12 -8.42 -3.71
CA MET A 208 18.13 -7.66 -4.46
C MET A 208 18.93 -8.55 -5.41
N LEU A 209 19.31 -9.76 -4.98
CA LEU A 209 20.03 -10.72 -5.81
C LEU A 209 19.19 -11.13 -7.03
N VAL A 210 17.96 -11.56 -6.80
CA VAL A 210 17.04 -12.00 -7.86
C VAL A 210 16.74 -10.84 -8.80
N ASN A 211 16.45 -9.64 -8.28
CA ASN A 211 16.24 -8.46 -9.13
C ASN A 211 17.42 -8.24 -10.09
N ARG A 212 18.66 -8.30 -9.57
CA ARG A 212 19.86 -8.19 -10.40
C ARG A 212 19.96 -9.30 -11.45
N MET A 213 19.65 -10.55 -11.09
CA MET A 213 19.70 -11.70 -12.00
C MET A 213 18.66 -11.59 -13.11
N VAL A 214 17.46 -11.12 -12.78
CA VAL A 214 16.39 -10.84 -13.75
C VAL A 214 16.84 -9.81 -14.78
N HIS A 215 17.34 -8.66 -14.31
CA HIS A 215 17.81 -7.61 -15.21
C HIS A 215 19.11 -7.96 -15.96
N ALA A 216 19.86 -8.97 -15.49
CA ALA A 216 20.98 -9.56 -16.20
C ALA A 216 20.54 -10.64 -17.23
N GLY A 217 19.24 -10.93 -17.35
CA GLY A 217 18.69 -11.89 -18.32
C GLY A 217 18.85 -13.35 -17.92
N VAL A 218 19.21 -13.65 -16.68
CA VAL A 218 19.48 -15.02 -16.20
C VAL A 218 18.24 -15.92 -16.32
N PHE A 219 17.05 -15.38 -16.02
CA PHE A 219 15.79 -16.11 -16.11
C PHE A 219 15.17 -16.09 -17.53
N GLY A 220 15.83 -15.48 -18.52
CA GLY A 220 15.24 -15.22 -19.82
C GLY A 220 14.15 -14.15 -19.74
N GLU A 221 13.02 -14.39 -20.42
CA GLU A 221 11.88 -13.47 -20.40
C GLU A 221 10.98 -13.76 -19.19
N PRO A 222 10.72 -12.79 -18.30
CA PRO A 222 9.81 -12.98 -17.17
C PRO A 222 8.36 -13.19 -17.62
N LEU A 223 7.70 -14.24 -17.11
CA LEU A 223 6.34 -14.65 -17.47
C LEU A 223 5.35 -14.52 -16.31
N HIS A 224 5.74 -14.98 -15.13
CA HIS A 224 4.88 -15.04 -13.95
C HIS A 224 5.66 -14.71 -12.68
N GLY A 225 4.99 -14.07 -11.72
CA GLY A 225 5.51 -13.92 -10.36
C GLY A 225 4.48 -14.34 -9.31
N ALA A 226 4.96 -14.75 -8.13
CA ALA A 226 4.08 -15.00 -6.98
C ALA A 226 4.57 -14.21 -5.77
N ALA A 227 3.62 -13.54 -5.14
CA ALA A 227 3.80 -12.57 -4.07
C ALA A 227 2.80 -12.85 -2.96
N ALA A 228 3.17 -12.58 -1.72
CA ALA A 228 2.21 -12.65 -0.63
C ALA A 228 2.64 -11.86 0.61
N TYR A 229 1.68 -11.71 1.53
CA TYR A 229 1.97 -11.50 2.94
C TYR A 229 1.26 -12.59 3.75
N LEU A 230 2.01 -13.64 4.09
CA LEU A 230 1.51 -14.80 4.82
C LEU A 230 2.23 -14.86 6.16
N HIS A 231 1.57 -14.38 7.21
CA HIS A 231 2.19 -14.16 8.51
C HIS A 231 1.15 -14.27 9.61
N ASP A 232 1.28 -15.25 10.51
CA ASP A 232 0.35 -15.39 11.62
C ASP A 232 0.44 -14.17 12.57
N LEU A 233 -0.54 -13.26 12.45
CA LEU A 233 -0.63 -12.05 13.27
C LEU A 233 -1.69 -12.18 14.36
N ARG A 234 -2.28 -13.36 14.59
CA ARG A 234 -3.44 -13.50 15.49
C ARG A 234 -3.14 -12.98 16.89
N GLU A 235 -1.95 -13.25 17.43
CA GLU A 235 -1.52 -12.72 18.72
C GLU A 235 -1.48 -11.18 18.72
N ILE A 236 -0.78 -10.59 17.76
CA ILE A 236 -0.65 -9.13 17.59
C ILE A 236 -2.03 -8.48 17.43
N LEU A 237 -2.90 -9.06 16.60
CA LEU A 237 -4.24 -8.55 16.34
C LEU A 237 -5.10 -8.55 17.59
N PHE A 238 -4.88 -9.45 18.55
CA PHE A 238 -5.69 -9.55 19.78
C PHE A 238 -5.08 -8.85 20.99
N GLU A 239 -3.89 -8.26 20.89
CA GLU A 239 -3.31 -7.44 21.95
C GLU A 239 -4.16 -6.19 22.24
N ASP A 240 -4.14 -5.72 23.49
CA ASP A 240 -4.75 -4.46 23.93
C ASP A 240 -3.74 -3.30 23.95
N ARG A 241 -2.78 -3.35 23.02
CA ARG A 241 -1.72 -2.36 22.84
C ARG A 241 -1.30 -2.30 21.37
N ASP A 242 -0.57 -1.24 21.03
CA ASP A 242 0.08 -1.06 19.73
C ASP A 242 -0.82 -1.41 18.52
N GLU A 243 -0.44 -2.37 17.68
CA GLU A 243 -1.20 -2.73 16.48
C GLU A 243 -2.57 -3.33 16.78
N GLY A 244 -2.71 -4.05 17.90
CA GLY A 244 -3.98 -4.67 18.30
C GLY A 244 -5.09 -3.66 18.61
N LEU A 245 -4.73 -2.39 18.85
CA LEU A 245 -5.68 -1.29 19.08
C LEU A 245 -6.40 -0.81 17.81
N TRP A 246 -5.80 -1.01 16.63
CA TRP A 246 -6.31 -0.41 15.38
C TRP A 246 -6.34 -1.40 14.22
N ARG A 247 -5.36 -2.30 14.09
CA ARG A 247 -5.20 -3.18 12.93
C ARG A 247 -6.34 -4.20 12.80
N ARG A 248 -6.80 -4.75 13.93
CA ARG A 248 -7.92 -5.72 13.98
C ARG A 248 -9.21 -5.14 13.42
N ARG A 249 -9.47 -3.84 13.60
CA ARG A 249 -10.68 -3.17 13.10
C ARG A 249 -10.87 -3.35 11.60
N TRP A 250 -9.79 -3.29 10.81
CA TRP A 250 -9.85 -3.47 9.36
C TRP A 250 -10.40 -4.84 8.96
N HIS A 251 -10.27 -5.84 9.84
CA HIS A 251 -10.85 -7.16 9.61
C HIS A 251 -12.39 -7.21 9.75
N THR A 252 -12.98 -6.19 10.38
CA THR A 252 -14.43 -6.06 10.58
C THR A 252 -15.12 -5.22 9.51
N THR A 253 -14.34 -4.41 8.77
CA THR A 253 -14.88 -3.43 7.81
C THR A 253 -14.58 -3.76 6.36
N ASN A 254 -13.60 -4.63 6.08
CA ASN A 254 -13.13 -4.89 4.72
C ASN A 254 -12.98 -6.38 4.46
N ASN A 255 -13.30 -6.84 3.25
CA ASN A 255 -12.93 -8.18 2.77
C ASN A 255 -12.04 -8.05 1.54
N ALA A 256 -10.72 -8.00 1.77
CA ALA A 256 -9.72 -7.69 0.75
C ALA A 256 -8.33 -8.21 1.14
N ASN A 257 -7.35 -8.07 0.24
CA ASN A 257 -5.94 -8.08 0.60
C ASN A 257 -5.59 -6.76 1.31
N LEU A 258 -5.46 -6.79 2.63
CA LEU A 258 -5.23 -5.59 3.46
C LEU A 258 -3.77 -5.14 3.48
N TYR A 259 -2.84 -5.97 2.98
CA TYR A 259 -1.40 -5.72 3.13
C TYR A 259 -0.61 -6.23 1.92
N PRO A 260 -0.84 -5.66 0.72
CA PRO A 260 -0.39 -6.25 -0.54
C PRO A 260 1.10 -6.03 -0.82
N THR A 261 1.76 -5.13 -0.10
CA THR A 261 3.00 -4.48 -0.59
C THR A 261 4.24 -5.34 -0.41
N HIS A 262 4.37 -6.08 0.69
CA HIS A 262 5.60 -6.80 1.02
C HIS A 262 6.03 -7.83 -0.02
N GLY A 263 5.10 -8.66 -0.48
CA GLY A 263 5.38 -9.59 -1.57
C GLY A 263 5.32 -8.94 -2.95
N LEU A 264 4.41 -7.98 -3.16
CA LEU A 264 4.19 -7.39 -4.48
C LEU A 264 5.33 -6.44 -4.88
N GLY A 265 5.93 -5.71 -3.94
CA GLY A 265 6.98 -4.74 -4.18
C GLY A 265 8.19 -5.33 -4.92
N PRO A 266 8.80 -6.43 -4.43
CA PRO A 266 9.88 -7.12 -5.12
C PRO A 266 9.46 -7.66 -6.49
N VAL A 267 8.32 -8.36 -6.58
CA VAL A 267 7.83 -8.93 -7.84
C VAL A 267 7.54 -7.85 -8.89
N ALA A 268 6.94 -6.73 -8.47
CA ALA A 268 6.70 -5.58 -9.33
C ALA A 268 8.02 -4.97 -9.85
N TRP A 269 9.08 -5.00 -9.04
CA TRP A 269 10.42 -4.57 -9.44
C TRP A 269 11.03 -5.51 -10.48
N TYR A 270 10.96 -6.83 -10.27
CA TYR A 270 11.45 -7.82 -11.24
C TYR A 270 10.81 -7.67 -12.61
N LEU A 271 9.52 -7.28 -12.63
CA LEU A 271 8.72 -7.17 -13.85
C LEU A 271 8.73 -5.77 -14.48
N ASP A 272 9.52 -4.83 -13.95
CA ASP A 272 9.60 -3.44 -14.41
C ASP A 272 8.26 -2.69 -14.40
N ILE A 273 7.41 -2.97 -13.41
CA ILE A 273 6.15 -2.25 -13.23
C ILE A 273 6.42 -0.77 -12.98
N HIS A 274 5.73 0.09 -13.73
CA HIS A 274 5.94 1.54 -13.83
C HIS A 274 7.31 1.98 -14.39
N LYS A 275 8.16 1.04 -14.83
CA LYS A 275 9.46 1.27 -15.49
C LYS A 275 9.58 0.55 -16.84
N GLY A 276 8.46 0.26 -17.50
CA GLY A 276 8.44 -0.40 -18.81
C GLY A 276 7.26 -1.34 -18.99
N ASP A 277 6.60 -1.71 -17.90
CA ASP A 277 5.31 -2.40 -17.85
C ASP A 277 4.38 -1.68 -16.85
N ARG A 278 3.13 -2.13 -16.71
CA ARG A 278 2.20 -1.65 -15.69
C ARG A 278 1.19 -2.74 -15.31
N PHE A 279 0.61 -2.64 -14.13
CA PHE A 279 -0.61 -3.40 -13.82
C PHE A 279 -1.74 -2.95 -14.76
N GLU A 280 -2.52 -3.90 -15.26
CA GLU A 280 -3.63 -3.63 -16.18
C GLU A 280 -4.97 -3.91 -15.52
N TYR A 281 -5.18 -5.15 -15.04
CA TYR A 281 -6.38 -5.52 -14.30
C TYR A 281 -6.08 -6.64 -13.30
N MET A 282 -7.02 -6.88 -12.39
CA MET A 282 -6.94 -7.99 -11.44
C MET A 282 -8.30 -8.62 -11.18
N VAL A 283 -8.28 -9.87 -10.72
CA VAL A 283 -9.43 -10.54 -10.11
C VAL A 283 -9.03 -10.98 -8.71
N SER A 284 -9.93 -10.82 -7.73
CA SER A 284 -9.64 -11.13 -6.32
C SER A 284 -10.78 -11.94 -5.72
N MET A 285 -10.43 -12.95 -4.94
CA MET A 285 -11.37 -13.82 -4.24
C MET A 285 -10.85 -14.08 -2.83
N SER A 286 -11.77 -14.15 -1.87
CA SER A 286 -11.47 -14.49 -0.49
C SER A 286 -12.15 -15.79 -0.11
N THR A 287 -11.49 -16.57 0.75
CA THR A 287 -12.13 -17.70 1.45
C THR A 287 -13.22 -17.19 2.40
N PRO A 288 -13.99 -18.09 3.04
CA PRO A 288 -14.70 -17.73 4.26
C PRO A 288 -13.76 -17.17 5.33
N GLN A 289 -14.33 -16.39 6.25
CA GLN A 289 -13.66 -15.97 7.48
C GLN A 289 -13.95 -16.98 8.58
N ARG A 290 -12.93 -17.40 9.34
CA ARG A 290 -13.09 -18.23 10.55
C ARG A 290 -11.93 -18.12 11.54
N GLY A 291 -10.72 -17.89 11.07
CA GLY A 291 -9.49 -17.98 11.86
C GLY A 291 -9.46 -17.05 13.07
N LEU A 292 -9.89 -15.79 12.90
CA LEU A 292 -9.99 -14.85 14.01
C LEU A 292 -11.11 -15.18 15.00
N ASP A 293 -12.21 -15.79 14.55
CA ASP A 293 -13.29 -16.23 15.46
C ASP A 293 -12.80 -17.37 16.35
N VAL A 294 -12.16 -18.39 15.75
CA VAL A 294 -11.59 -19.52 16.49
C VAL A 294 -10.54 -19.03 17.48
N TYR A 295 -9.64 -18.13 17.05
CA TYR A 295 -8.65 -17.56 17.95
C TYR A 295 -9.27 -16.79 19.12
N ARG A 296 -10.33 -15.99 18.87
CA ARG A 296 -11.09 -15.32 19.94
C ARG A 296 -11.71 -16.32 20.91
N GLU A 297 -12.37 -17.36 20.39
CA GLU A 297 -13.00 -18.43 21.17
C GLU A 297 -11.99 -19.12 22.09
N GLU A 298 -10.76 -19.30 21.61
CA GLU A 298 -9.68 -19.96 22.34
C GLU A 298 -8.99 -19.04 23.35
N THR A 299 -8.82 -17.75 23.06
CA THR A 299 -7.95 -16.86 23.85
C THR A 299 -8.70 -15.87 24.73
N VAL A 300 -9.89 -15.42 24.32
CA VAL A 300 -10.69 -14.41 25.05
C VAL A 300 -11.78 -15.10 25.87
N LYS A 301 -11.40 -15.58 27.07
CA LYS A 301 -12.30 -16.36 27.93
C LYS A 301 -13.47 -15.57 28.50
N ASP A 302 -13.24 -14.31 28.84
CA ASP A 302 -14.28 -13.41 29.33
C ASP A 302 -15.22 -13.01 28.18
N ARG A 303 -16.45 -13.51 28.21
CA ARG A 303 -17.50 -13.23 27.22
C ARG A 303 -18.02 -11.80 27.26
N SER A 304 -17.76 -11.05 28.33
CA SER A 304 -18.10 -9.63 28.41
C SER A 304 -17.09 -8.73 27.70
N ASN A 305 -15.92 -9.25 27.32
CA ASN A 305 -14.90 -8.50 26.59
C ASN A 305 -15.49 -7.93 25.27
N PRO A 306 -15.29 -6.64 24.94
CA PRO A 306 -15.82 -6.02 23.74
C PRO A 306 -15.47 -6.74 22.43
N LYS A 307 -14.36 -7.47 22.37
CA LYS A 307 -13.95 -8.29 21.21
C LYS A 307 -15.00 -9.34 20.83
N TRP A 308 -15.88 -9.75 21.75
CA TRP A 308 -17.00 -10.64 21.47
C TRP A 308 -18.14 -10.00 20.68
N GLN A 309 -18.19 -8.67 20.62
CA GLN A 309 -19.15 -7.93 19.79
C GLN A 309 -18.64 -7.66 18.37
N GLU A 310 -17.34 -7.90 18.12
CA GLU A 310 -16.72 -7.72 16.81
C GLU A 310 -17.17 -8.84 15.85
N LYS A 311 -17.55 -8.46 14.63
CA LYS A 311 -17.85 -9.40 13.53
C LYS A 311 -16.78 -9.23 12.46
N TYR A 312 -15.96 -10.25 12.26
CA TYR A 312 -14.94 -10.24 11.22
C TYR A 312 -15.57 -10.62 9.88
N ILE A 313 -15.17 -9.93 8.82
CA ILE A 313 -15.67 -10.17 7.45
C ILE A 313 -14.54 -10.42 6.44
N THR A 314 -13.29 -10.13 6.79
CA THR A 314 -12.15 -10.47 5.93
C THR A 314 -12.00 -11.97 5.85
N GLY A 315 -12.11 -12.52 4.65
CA GLY A 315 -11.80 -13.93 4.43
C GLY A 315 -10.38 -14.24 4.88
N ASP A 316 -10.20 -15.40 5.50
CA ASP A 316 -8.94 -15.78 6.13
C ASP A 316 -7.75 -15.74 5.15
N LEU A 317 -7.98 -16.21 3.92
CA LEU A 317 -7.04 -16.12 2.81
C LEU A 317 -7.68 -15.38 1.64
N ASN A 318 -6.99 -14.33 1.17
CA ASN A 318 -7.30 -13.68 -0.09
C ASN A 318 -6.30 -14.11 -1.18
N SER A 319 -6.79 -14.41 -2.37
CA SER A 319 -5.98 -14.67 -3.56
C SER A 319 -6.40 -13.73 -4.69
N SER A 320 -5.41 -13.05 -5.26
CA SER A 320 -5.59 -12.13 -6.37
C SER A 320 -4.71 -12.54 -7.55
N LEU A 321 -5.27 -12.55 -8.75
CA LEU A 321 -4.52 -12.71 -9.99
C LEU A 321 -4.48 -11.37 -10.72
N ILE A 322 -3.27 -10.86 -10.95
CA ILE A 322 -3.02 -9.58 -11.61
C ILE A 322 -2.46 -9.84 -13.00
N LYS A 323 -2.97 -9.13 -14.01
CA LYS A 323 -2.45 -9.09 -15.38
C LYS A 323 -1.67 -7.79 -15.60
N THR A 324 -0.53 -7.88 -16.27
CA THR A 324 0.23 -6.70 -16.70
C THR A 324 -0.04 -6.36 -18.16
N ALA A 325 0.25 -5.12 -18.57
CA ALA A 325 0.07 -4.67 -19.94
C ALA A 325 0.95 -5.42 -20.96
N LYS A 326 2.06 -6.03 -20.53
CA LYS A 326 2.87 -6.95 -21.37
C LYS A 326 2.39 -8.40 -21.33
N GLY A 327 1.23 -8.67 -20.73
CA GLY A 327 0.63 -10.00 -20.71
C GLY A 327 1.14 -10.94 -19.62
N ARG A 328 1.99 -10.48 -18.68
CA ARG A 328 2.50 -11.28 -17.57
C ARG A 328 1.46 -11.42 -16.48
N THR A 329 1.62 -12.42 -15.61
CA THR A 329 0.70 -12.66 -14.49
C THR A 329 1.38 -12.61 -13.14
N ILE A 330 0.66 -12.15 -12.12
CA ILE A 330 1.12 -12.18 -10.73
C ILE A 330 0.06 -12.81 -9.86
N LEU A 331 0.42 -13.85 -9.11
CA LEU A 331 -0.38 -14.33 -7.98
C LEU A 331 -0.03 -13.47 -6.76
N LEU A 332 -1.02 -12.88 -6.11
CA LEU A 332 -0.87 -12.10 -4.89
C LEU A 332 -1.77 -12.65 -3.79
N GLN A 333 -1.19 -13.10 -2.67
CA GLN A 333 -1.95 -13.67 -1.55
C GLN A 333 -1.80 -12.88 -0.25
N HIS A 334 -2.81 -12.98 0.62
CA HIS A 334 -2.78 -12.41 1.95
C HIS A 334 -3.49 -13.34 2.93
N ASP A 335 -2.80 -13.66 4.02
CA ASP A 335 -3.34 -14.44 5.13
C ASP A 335 -2.55 -14.08 6.40
N VAL A 336 -3.28 -13.50 7.34
CA VAL A 336 -2.76 -13.15 8.67
C VAL A 336 -3.58 -13.74 9.82
N SER A 337 -4.55 -14.59 9.47
CA SER A 337 -5.61 -15.07 10.34
C SER A 337 -5.49 -16.57 10.61
N ASN A 338 -4.52 -17.26 10.02
CA ASN A 338 -4.31 -18.70 10.18
C ASN A 338 -2.92 -19.05 10.75
N PRO A 339 -2.81 -20.15 11.52
CA PRO A 339 -1.52 -20.67 11.99
C PRO A 339 -0.68 -21.13 10.81
N ARG A 340 0.52 -20.56 10.64
CA ARG A 340 1.40 -20.93 9.53
C ARG A 340 2.85 -20.47 9.69
N PRO A 341 3.80 -21.09 8.95
CA PRO A 341 5.09 -20.49 8.69
C PRO A 341 4.97 -19.18 7.90
N TYR A 342 5.87 -18.24 8.20
CA TYR A 342 6.00 -16.99 7.47
C TYR A 342 6.40 -17.23 6.01
N SER A 343 5.76 -16.52 5.08
CA SER A 343 6.17 -16.51 3.68
C SER A 343 5.70 -15.24 2.96
N ARG A 344 6.53 -14.76 2.03
CA ARG A 344 6.16 -13.74 1.04
C ARG A 344 5.99 -14.31 -0.37
N LEU A 345 6.10 -15.63 -0.51
CA LEU A 345 6.33 -16.39 -1.75
C LEU A 345 7.61 -15.96 -2.50
N ASN A 346 7.73 -14.68 -2.86
CA ASN A 346 8.86 -14.09 -3.57
C ASN A 346 9.34 -15.00 -4.71
N ALA A 347 8.44 -15.30 -5.64
CA ALA A 347 8.73 -16.23 -6.73
C ALA A 347 8.68 -15.54 -8.09
N LEU A 348 9.46 -16.07 -9.03
CA LEU A 348 9.51 -15.62 -10.41
C LEU A 348 9.74 -16.81 -11.35
N GLN A 349 8.90 -16.91 -12.37
CA GLN A 349 9.09 -17.79 -13.52
C GLN A 349 9.48 -16.96 -14.74
N GLY A 350 10.62 -17.30 -15.35
CA GLY A 350 11.01 -16.85 -16.68
C GLY A 350 11.10 -17.99 -17.68
N THR A 351 11.43 -17.69 -18.93
CA THR A 351 11.56 -18.71 -19.99
C THR A 351 12.77 -19.64 -19.83
N LYS A 352 13.78 -19.25 -19.05
CA LYS A 352 15.04 -19.99 -18.86
C LYS A 352 15.32 -20.38 -17.41
N GLY A 353 14.39 -20.12 -16.50
CA GLY A 353 14.60 -20.47 -15.11
C GLY A 353 13.46 -20.03 -14.20
N VAL A 354 13.55 -20.46 -12.95
CA VAL A 354 12.59 -20.15 -11.89
C VAL A 354 13.33 -19.88 -10.58
N PHE A 355 12.80 -18.95 -9.80
CA PHE A 355 13.17 -18.73 -8.41
C PHE A 355 11.93 -18.86 -7.54
N GLU A 356 12.07 -19.57 -6.42
CA GLU A 356 11.07 -19.68 -5.36
C GLU A 356 11.74 -19.42 -4.02
N ASP A 357 11.13 -18.61 -3.16
CA ASP A 357 11.64 -18.37 -1.82
C ASP A 357 10.86 -19.16 -0.75
N TYR A 358 11.32 -19.09 0.50
CA TYR A 358 10.69 -19.70 1.68
C TYR A 358 10.45 -21.22 1.57
N PRO A 359 11.52 -22.04 1.37
CA PRO A 359 12.94 -21.68 1.28
C PRO A 359 13.43 -21.37 -0.14
N ALA A 360 14.49 -20.55 -0.22
CA ALA A 360 15.17 -20.14 -1.44
C ALA A 360 15.66 -21.32 -2.27
N ARG A 361 15.15 -21.40 -3.51
CA ARG A 361 15.42 -22.41 -4.51
C ARG A 361 15.49 -21.74 -5.88
N ILE A 362 16.46 -22.15 -6.68
CA ILE A 362 16.65 -21.62 -8.02
C ILE A 362 16.93 -22.76 -8.99
N TYR A 363 16.37 -22.65 -10.18
CA TYR A 363 16.69 -23.52 -11.30
C TYR A 363 16.94 -22.67 -12.53
N ILE A 364 18.09 -22.86 -13.18
CA ILE A 364 18.47 -22.19 -14.42
C ILE A 364 18.74 -23.25 -15.48
N GLU A 365 18.10 -23.11 -16.65
CA GLU A 365 18.28 -24.01 -17.78
C GLU A 365 19.77 -24.10 -18.17
N GLY A 366 20.28 -25.32 -18.31
CA GLY A 366 21.66 -25.59 -18.72
C GLY A 366 22.71 -25.46 -17.61
N GLN A 367 22.33 -25.22 -16.35
CA GLN A 367 23.23 -25.34 -15.20
C GLN A 367 23.05 -26.69 -14.51
N GLU A 368 24.14 -27.35 -14.14
CA GLU A 368 24.10 -28.54 -13.27
C GLU A 368 23.61 -28.10 -11.88
N GLY A 369 22.61 -28.83 -11.35
CA GLY A 369 21.79 -28.43 -10.20
C GLY A 369 22.39 -28.68 -8.83
#